data_AF-A0A3B8XQW7-F1
#
_entry.id   AF-A0A3B8XQW7-F1
#
_cell.length_a   1.000
_cell.length_b   1.000
_cell.length_c   1.000
_cell.angle_alpha   90.00
_cell.angle_beta   90.00
_cell.angle_gamma   90.00
#
_symmetry.space_group_name_H-M   'P 1'
#
loop_
_entity.id
_entity.type
_entity.pdbx_description
1 polymer ?
#
loop_
_entity_poly.entity_id
_entity_poly.type
_entity_poly.pdbx_seq_one_letter_code
_entity_poly.pdbx_strand_id
1 'polypeptide(L)'
;MREMSQIALPGRGRPEPEPVQGNGTRERKPMQQGSARQRPISLPPIALDPQLDFHSPELTEGLAYWQAKAAGRPMPLLSDIRPEEIPRLLPYLSLFEITRENGMPELFPRLAGSKFEEVFGPLHKKPLRSVLAPEILERWHGAARGLIEAGVPLRAAGEVLHDGKDFISFELLLAPLSRSGEAIDMLFLLSQFDMPSLLD
;
A
#
# COMPACT_ATOMS: atom_id res chain seq x y z
N MET A 1 27.82 40.26 62.54
CA MET A 1 28.62 41.16 61.69
C MET A 1 28.13 41.01 60.26
N ARG A 2 27.52 41.97 59.56
CA ARG A 2 26.75 43.18 59.87
C ARG A 2 25.98 43.47 58.57
N GLU A 3 24.71 43.85 58.66
CA GLU A 3 23.97 44.50 57.56
C GLU A 3 24.74 45.71 57.02
N MET A 4 24.45 46.14 55.79
CA MET A 4 23.97 47.50 55.52
C MET A 4 23.61 47.71 54.03
N SER A 5 22.37 48.11 53.83
CA SER A 5 21.80 48.79 52.67
C SER A 5 22.58 50.05 52.26
N GLN A 6 22.54 50.45 50.98
CA GLN A 6 21.93 51.72 50.57
C GLN A 6 21.94 51.98 49.05
N ILE A 7 20.90 52.70 48.66
CA ILE A 7 20.45 53.19 47.35
C ILE A 7 21.18 54.49 46.96
N ALA A 8 21.44 54.73 45.66
CA ALA A 8 21.33 56.05 45.01
C ALA A 8 21.48 55.98 43.45
N LEU A 9 20.41 56.33 42.73
CA LEU A 9 20.42 57.02 41.42
C LEU A 9 20.47 58.55 41.68
N PRO A 10 20.55 59.50 40.71
CA PRO A 10 20.53 59.42 39.23
C PRO A 10 21.60 60.32 38.53
N GLY A 11 21.68 60.29 37.20
CA GLY A 11 22.46 61.31 36.45
C GLY A 11 22.48 61.12 34.93
N ARG A 12 21.77 62.00 34.24
CA ARG A 12 21.54 62.09 32.78
C ARG A 12 22.80 62.18 31.93
N GLY A 13 22.68 61.73 30.68
CA GLY A 13 23.39 62.32 29.54
C GLY A 13 23.72 61.34 28.42
N ARG A 14 22.82 61.18 27.44
CA ARG A 14 23.24 60.77 26.08
C ARG A 14 23.86 62.00 25.39
N PRO A 15 24.87 61.76 24.55
CA PRO A 15 24.70 62.10 23.15
C PRO A 15 24.92 60.87 22.25
N GLU A 16 24.14 60.82 21.16
CA GLU A 16 24.28 59.86 20.05
C GLU A 16 25.65 59.96 19.38
N PRO A 17 26.24 58.84 18.93
CA PRO A 17 27.17 58.83 17.82
C PRO A 17 26.46 58.45 16.51
N GLU A 18 26.70 59.27 15.49
CA GLU A 18 26.37 59.04 14.08
C GLU A 18 26.93 57.71 13.53
N PRO A 19 26.32 57.16 12.47
CA PRO A 19 26.53 55.78 12.05
C PRO A 19 27.90 55.54 11.40
N VAL A 20 28.63 54.57 11.96
CA VAL A 20 29.80 53.94 11.33
C VAL A 20 29.33 53.05 10.18
N GLN A 21 29.77 53.37 8.95
CA GLN A 21 29.67 52.47 7.81
C GLN A 21 30.60 51.27 8.05
N GLY A 22 30.01 50.12 8.40
CA GLY A 22 30.68 48.85 8.63
C GLY A 22 30.13 47.77 7.71
N ASN A 23 31.01 47.24 6.86
CA ASN A 23 30.76 46.15 5.92
C ASN A 23 30.24 44.87 6.60
N GLY A 24 29.23 44.25 5.98
CA GLY A 24 29.07 42.79 5.98
C GLY A 24 28.16 42.20 7.04
N THR A 25 26.88 42.02 6.72
CA THR A 25 26.14 40.81 7.10
C THR A 25 25.14 40.49 6.00
N ARG A 26 25.33 39.34 5.37
CA ARG A 26 24.45 38.81 4.33
C ARG A 26 23.01 38.79 4.84
N GLU A 27 22.12 39.53 4.21
CA GLU A 27 20.69 39.30 4.31
C GLU A 27 20.43 37.84 3.90
N ARG A 28 20.07 37.01 4.87
CA ARG A 28 19.42 35.74 4.60
C ARG A 28 18.05 36.11 4.04
N LYS A 29 17.97 36.18 2.71
CA LYS A 29 16.72 36.11 1.96
C LYS A 29 15.90 34.97 2.59
N PRO A 30 14.64 35.19 3.03
CA PRO A 30 13.82 34.08 3.46
C PRO A 30 13.75 33.13 2.28
N MET A 31 14.32 31.93 2.48
CA MET A 31 14.18 30.82 1.58
C MET A 31 12.69 30.56 1.53
N GLN A 32 12.05 31.07 0.47
CA GLN A 32 10.73 30.62 0.09
C GLN A 32 10.87 29.11 -0.03
N GLN A 33 10.38 28.40 0.98
CA GLN A 33 10.16 26.98 0.90
C GLN A 33 9.16 26.84 -0.24
N GLY A 34 9.68 26.62 -1.44
CA GLY A 34 8.93 26.01 -2.50
C GLY A 34 8.48 24.69 -1.92
N SER A 35 7.28 24.69 -1.34
CA SER A 35 6.50 23.49 -1.16
C SER A 35 6.36 22.94 -2.57
N ALA A 36 7.28 22.06 -2.94
CA ALA A 36 7.16 21.25 -4.12
C ALA A 36 5.83 20.55 -3.92
N ARG A 37 4.78 21.08 -4.57
CA ARG A 37 3.52 20.37 -4.75
C ARG A 37 3.93 19.09 -5.47
N GLN A 38 4.20 18.03 -4.70
CA GLN A 38 4.36 16.70 -5.25
C GLN A 38 3.07 16.48 -6.03
N ARG A 39 3.17 16.48 -7.37
CA ARG A 39 2.01 16.14 -8.19
C ARG A 39 1.59 14.74 -7.74
N PRO A 40 0.32 14.51 -7.40
CA PRO A 40 -0.13 13.17 -7.08
C PRO A 40 0.23 12.27 -8.26
N ILE A 41 0.98 11.20 -8.00
CA ILE A 41 1.36 10.23 -9.01
C ILE A 41 0.07 9.48 -9.37
N SER A 42 -0.49 9.71 -10.55
CA SER A 42 -1.62 8.89 -11.02
C SER A 42 -1.05 7.59 -11.58
N LEU A 43 -1.19 6.50 -10.82
CA LEU A 43 -0.87 5.17 -11.30
C LEU A 43 -2.06 4.62 -12.11
N PRO A 44 -1.82 3.91 -13.23
CA PRO A 44 -2.91 3.29 -13.99
C PRO A 44 -3.64 2.24 -13.13
N PRO A 45 -4.96 2.03 -13.36
CA PRO A 45 -5.70 0.95 -12.72
C PRO A 45 -5.04 -0.42 -12.96
N ILE A 46 -5.30 -1.38 -12.09
CA ILE A 46 -4.96 -2.78 -12.36
C ILE A 46 -5.84 -3.26 -13.51
N ALA A 47 -5.22 -3.79 -14.57
CA ALA A 47 -5.96 -4.35 -15.68
C ALA A 47 -6.62 -5.65 -15.22
N LEU A 48 -7.94 -5.77 -15.39
CA LEU A 48 -8.72 -6.96 -15.06
C LEU A 48 -9.10 -7.68 -16.34
N ASP A 49 -8.87 -8.99 -16.37
CA ASP A 49 -9.08 -9.84 -17.52
C ASP A 49 -9.91 -11.08 -17.11
N PRO A 50 -11.17 -11.19 -17.59
CA PRO A 50 -12.03 -12.32 -17.29
C PRO A 50 -11.72 -13.56 -18.13
N GLN A 51 -10.86 -13.48 -19.15
CA GLN A 51 -10.47 -14.66 -19.94
C GLN A 51 -9.49 -15.57 -19.19
N LEU A 52 -8.88 -15.07 -18.10
CA LEU A 52 -7.98 -15.84 -17.24
C LEU A 52 -6.76 -16.39 -17.99
N ASP A 53 -6.25 -15.64 -18.98
CA ASP A 53 -5.08 -15.99 -19.79
C ASP A 53 -3.78 -15.81 -18.97
N PHE A 54 -3.56 -16.71 -18.00
CA PHE A 54 -2.39 -16.68 -17.12
C PHE A 54 -1.12 -17.12 -17.86
N HIS A 55 -0.03 -16.40 -17.60
CA HIS A 55 1.31 -16.82 -18.01
C HIS A 55 2.00 -17.65 -16.92
N SER A 56 1.70 -17.38 -15.64
CA SER A 56 2.25 -18.13 -14.51
C SER A 56 1.58 -19.51 -14.33
N PRO A 57 2.38 -20.59 -14.23
CA PRO A 57 1.86 -21.91 -13.92
C PRO A 57 1.25 -21.98 -12.51
N GLU A 58 1.77 -21.24 -11.54
CA GLU A 58 1.24 -21.21 -10.16
C GLU A 58 -0.17 -20.60 -10.11
N LEU A 59 -0.43 -19.55 -10.90
CA LEU A 59 -1.77 -18.96 -10.99
C LEU A 59 -2.75 -19.90 -11.68
N THR A 60 -2.30 -20.61 -12.72
CA THR A 60 -3.09 -21.64 -13.41
C THR A 60 -3.45 -22.79 -12.46
N GLU A 61 -2.48 -23.29 -11.69
CA GLU A 61 -2.68 -24.33 -10.67
C GLU A 61 -3.63 -23.86 -9.57
N GLY A 62 -3.49 -22.61 -9.14
CA GLY A 62 -4.37 -21.99 -8.17
C GLY A 62 -5.81 -21.85 -8.63
N LEU A 63 -6.04 -21.46 -9.88
CA LEU A 63 -7.38 -21.42 -10.47
C LEU A 63 -8.00 -22.81 -10.49
N ALA A 64 -7.25 -23.83 -10.93
CA ALA A 64 -7.72 -25.21 -10.96
C ALA A 64 -8.09 -25.71 -9.56
N TYR A 65 -7.28 -25.39 -8.55
CA TYR A 65 -7.59 -25.68 -7.15
C TYR A 65 -8.88 -24.98 -6.70
N TRP A 66 -8.99 -23.68 -6.95
CA TRP A 66 -10.17 -22.89 -6.59
C TRP A 66 -11.44 -23.48 -7.22
N GLN A 67 -11.40 -23.83 -8.51
CA GLN A 67 -12.51 -24.43 -9.23
C GLN A 67 -12.91 -25.80 -8.65
N ALA A 68 -11.91 -26.62 -8.31
CA ALA A 68 -12.15 -27.90 -7.64
C ALA A 68 -12.86 -27.72 -6.29
N LYS A 69 -12.50 -26.69 -5.51
CA LYS A 69 -13.15 -26.35 -4.24
C LYS A 69 -14.53 -25.72 -4.41
N ALA A 70 -14.76 -25.00 -5.50
CA ALA A 70 -16.08 -24.48 -5.81
C ALA A 70 -17.07 -25.64 -6.01
N ALA A 71 -16.60 -26.75 -6.61
CA ALA A 71 -17.37 -27.98 -6.81
C ALA A 71 -18.74 -27.72 -7.47
N GLY A 72 -18.76 -26.83 -8.47
CA GLY A 72 -19.97 -26.41 -9.18
C GLY A 72 -20.78 -25.29 -8.52
N ARG A 73 -20.42 -24.83 -7.32
CA ARG A 73 -20.97 -23.62 -6.71
C ARG A 73 -20.38 -22.36 -7.36
N PRO A 74 -21.02 -21.18 -7.22
CA PRO A 74 -20.48 -19.93 -7.73
C PRO A 74 -19.09 -19.59 -7.17
N MET A 75 -18.81 -19.99 -5.92
CA MET A 75 -17.52 -19.85 -5.28
C MET A 75 -17.35 -20.88 -4.14
N PRO A 76 -16.12 -21.23 -3.76
CA PRO A 76 -15.84 -22.02 -2.57
C PRO A 76 -16.18 -21.26 -1.28
N LEU A 77 -16.41 -22.00 -0.20
CA LEU A 77 -16.34 -21.43 1.13
C LEU A 77 -14.87 -21.29 1.54
N LEU A 78 -14.57 -20.31 2.39
CA LEU A 78 -13.27 -20.20 3.05
C LEU A 78 -12.93 -21.50 3.80
N SER A 79 -13.94 -22.14 4.38
CA SER A 79 -13.81 -23.44 5.05
C SER A 79 -13.57 -24.62 4.10
N ASP A 80 -13.49 -24.42 2.78
CA ASP A 80 -13.11 -25.48 1.82
C ASP A 80 -11.62 -25.42 1.45
N ILE A 81 -10.99 -24.28 1.73
CA ILE A 81 -9.57 -24.06 1.45
C ILE A 81 -8.74 -24.72 2.55
N ARG A 82 -7.78 -25.55 2.16
CA ARG A 82 -6.89 -26.30 3.04
C ARG A 82 -5.43 -26.07 2.62
N PRO A 83 -4.65 -25.32 3.41
CA PRO A 83 -3.25 -25.03 3.08
C PRO A 83 -2.40 -26.28 2.77
N GLU A 84 -2.69 -27.39 3.46
CA GLU A 84 -2.01 -28.68 3.30
C GLU A 84 -2.20 -29.33 1.91
N GLU A 85 -3.22 -28.93 1.15
CA GLU A 85 -3.47 -29.44 -0.19
C GLU A 85 -2.68 -28.69 -1.28
N ILE A 86 -2.25 -27.46 -0.98
CA ILE A 86 -1.56 -26.56 -1.91
C ILE A 86 -0.25 -26.00 -1.34
N PRO A 87 0.62 -26.83 -0.74
CA PRO A 87 1.82 -26.34 -0.05
C PRO A 87 2.75 -25.53 -0.96
N ARG A 88 2.78 -25.85 -2.26
CA ARG A 88 3.57 -25.12 -3.27
C ARG A 88 3.05 -23.73 -3.59
N LEU A 89 1.75 -23.49 -3.41
CA LEU A 89 1.11 -22.21 -3.71
C LEU A 89 1.13 -21.26 -2.50
N LEU A 90 1.40 -21.76 -1.29
CA LEU A 90 1.40 -20.94 -0.07
C LEU A 90 2.29 -19.69 -0.12
N PRO A 91 3.50 -19.70 -0.72
CA PRO A 91 4.31 -18.49 -0.86
C PRO A 91 3.63 -17.38 -1.67
N TYR A 92 2.75 -17.75 -2.60
CA TYR A 92 2.03 -16.84 -3.49
C TYR A 92 0.65 -16.43 -2.94
N LEU A 93 0.13 -17.22 -1.99
CA LEU A 93 -1.23 -17.12 -1.48
C LEU A 93 -1.38 -16.04 -0.42
N SER A 94 -2.27 -15.10 -0.68
CA SER A 94 -2.77 -14.15 0.30
C SER A 94 -4.29 -14.27 0.40
N LEU A 95 -4.82 -14.15 1.62
CA LEU A 95 -6.24 -14.11 1.89
C LEU A 95 -6.58 -12.76 2.51
N PHE A 96 -7.39 -11.98 1.81
CA PHE A 96 -7.89 -10.71 2.32
C PHE A 96 -9.36 -10.85 2.69
N GLU A 97 -9.71 -10.47 3.91
CA GLU A 97 -11.11 -10.21 4.24
C GLU A 97 -11.54 -8.90 3.61
N ILE A 98 -12.72 -8.91 3.00
CA ILE A 98 -13.36 -7.75 2.42
C ILE A 98 -14.36 -7.25 3.46
N THR A 99 -14.04 -6.15 4.12
CA THR A 99 -15.00 -5.42 4.96
C THR A 99 -15.59 -4.25 4.18
N ARG A 100 -16.67 -3.65 4.69
CA ARG A 100 -17.24 -2.43 4.10
C ARG A 100 -17.10 -1.28 5.08
N GLU A 101 -16.43 -0.22 4.66
CA GLU A 101 -16.29 1.03 5.41
C GLU A 101 -16.88 2.16 4.56
N ASN A 102 -17.94 2.81 5.05
CA ASN A 102 -18.70 3.83 4.31
C ASN A 102 -19.18 3.38 2.90
N GLY A 103 -19.53 2.10 2.77
CA GLY A 103 -19.98 1.50 1.50
C GLY A 103 -18.86 1.08 0.55
N MET A 104 -17.60 1.43 0.85
CA MET A 104 -16.43 1.04 0.06
C MET A 104 -15.81 -0.25 0.60
N PRO A 105 -15.30 -1.15 -0.26
CA PRO A 105 -14.61 -2.35 0.18
C PRO A 105 -13.27 -1.98 0.80
N GLU A 106 -12.94 -2.58 1.94
CA GLU A 106 -11.64 -2.48 2.57
C GLU A 106 -11.01 -3.86 2.70
N LEU A 107 -9.73 -3.95 2.40
CA LEU A 107 -8.99 -5.21 2.40
C LEU A 107 -8.19 -5.37 3.69
N PHE A 108 -8.50 -6.43 4.43
CA PHE A 108 -7.82 -6.78 5.66
C PHE A 108 -7.06 -8.11 5.50
N PRO A 109 -5.71 -8.12 5.56
CA PRO A 109 -4.92 -9.33 5.39
C PRO A 109 -5.19 -10.30 6.56
N ARG A 110 -5.64 -11.51 6.22
CA ARG A 110 -5.76 -12.65 7.14
C ARG A 110 -4.60 -13.63 6.96
N LEU A 111 -4.10 -13.73 5.74
CA LEU A 111 -2.87 -14.42 5.37
C LEU A 111 -2.19 -13.56 4.28
N ALA A 112 -0.89 -13.38 4.38
CA ALA A 112 -0.09 -12.78 3.32
C ALA A 112 1.03 -13.75 2.95
N GLY A 113 1.09 -14.14 1.69
CA GLY A 113 2.14 -15.00 1.16
C GLY A 113 3.46 -14.26 1.11
N SER A 114 4.58 -14.97 1.30
CA SER A 114 5.90 -14.35 1.35
C SER A 114 6.24 -13.57 0.08
N LYS A 115 5.79 -14.01 -1.10
CA LYS A 115 5.99 -13.27 -2.36
C LYS A 115 5.29 -11.91 -2.39
N PHE A 116 4.14 -11.81 -1.73
CA PHE A 116 3.43 -10.55 -1.60
C PHE A 116 4.16 -9.62 -0.61
N GLU A 117 4.62 -10.16 0.51
CA GLU A 117 5.37 -9.40 1.51
C GLU A 117 6.78 -9.00 1.05
N GLU A 118 7.40 -9.73 0.12
CA GLU A 118 8.66 -9.31 -0.53
C GLU A 118 8.52 -7.95 -1.23
N VAL A 119 7.35 -7.66 -1.84
CA VAL A 119 7.10 -6.42 -2.59
C VAL A 119 6.53 -5.31 -1.73
N PHE A 120 5.56 -5.64 -0.86
CA PHE A 120 4.80 -4.65 -0.09
C PHE A 120 5.23 -4.53 1.38
N GLY A 121 6.21 -5.33 1.79
CA GLY A 121 6.64 -5.44 3.18
C GLY A 121 5.64 -6.23 4.05
N PRO A 122 5.95 -6.38 5.35
CA PRO A 122 5.12 -7.16 6.27
C PRO A 122 3.74 -6.51 6.50
N LEU A 123 2.67 -7.27 6.28
CA LEU A 123 1.28 -6.76 6.31
C LEU A 123 0.55 -7.07 7.62
N HIS A 124 1.30 -7.46 8.65
CA HIS A 124 0.81 -8.04 9.90
C HIS A 124 -0.40 -7.31 10.52
N LYS A 125 -1.56 -7.98 10.50
CA LYS A 125 -2.80 -7.66 11.25
C LYS A 125 -3.26 -6.20 11.14
N LYS A 126 -2.95 -5.56 10.01
CA LYS A 126 -3.22 -4.15 9.77
C LYS A 126 -3.97 -4.02 8.43
N PRO A 127 -4.98 -3.15 8.34
CA PRO A 127 -5.68 -2.93 7.08
C PRO A 127 -4.71 -2.36 6.04
N LEU A 128 -4.91 -2.67 4.75
CA LEU A 128 -4.00 -2.23 3.68
C LEU A 128 -3.79 -0.71 3.70
N ARG A 129 -4.82 0.07 4.03
CA ARG A 129 -4.74 1.54 4.14
C ARG A 129 -3.67 2.08 5.09
N SER A 130 -3.24 1.26 6.05
CA SER A 130 -2.25 1.66 7.06
C SER A 130 -0.82 1.28 6.67
N VAL A 131 -0.65 0.53 5.57
CA VAL A 131 0.64 0.02 5.10
C VAL A 131 0.97 0.57 3.70
N LEU A 132 -0.04 0.70 2.84
CA LEU A 132 0.14 1.13 1.45
C LEU A 132 -0.05 2.63 1.28
N ALA A 133 0.70 3.21 0.34
CA ALA A 133 0.46 4.57 -0.13
C ALA A 133 -0.96 4.69 -0.74
N PRO A 134 -1.65 5.85 -0.62
CA PRO A 134 -3.02 6.02 -1.07
C PRO A 134 -3.26 5.64 -2.54
N GLU A 135 -2.30 5.92 -3.42
CA GLU A 135 -2.39 5.64 -4.85
C GLU A 135 -2.34 4.13 -5.15
N ILE A 136 -1.58 3.37 -4.36
CA ILE A 136 -1.53 1.91 -4.45
C ILE A 136 -2.79 1.30 -3.84
N LEU A 137 -3.27 1.87 -2.72
CA LEU A 137 -4.50 1.43 -2.08
C LEU A 137 -5.72 1.56 -3.02
N GLU A 138 -5.87 2.68 -3.72
CA GLU A 138 -6.98 2.90 -4.65
C GLU A 138 -6.99 1.86 -5.78
N ARG A 139 -5.82 1.44 -6.26
CA ARG A 139 -5.70 0.35 -7.27
C ARG A 139 -6.24 -0.97 -6.74
N TRP A 140 -5.92 -1.32 -5.49
CA TRP A 140 -6.45 -2.53 -4.83
C TRP A 140 -7.95 -2.43 -4.55
N HIS A 141 -8.46 -1.25 -4.16
CA HIS A 141 -9.91 -1.03 -4.05
C HIS A 141 -10.62 -1.14 -5.40
N GLY A 142 -10.00 -0.67 -6.49
CA GLY A 142 -10.47 -0.88 -7.86
C GLY A 142 -10.57 -2.37 -8.21
N ALA A 143 -9.51 -3.13 -7.98
CA ALA A 143 -9.50 -4.57 -8.22
C ALA A 143 -10.53 -5.33 -7.38
N ALA A 144 -10.68 -4.99 -6.10
CA ALA A 144 -11.68 -5.58 -5.22
C ALA A 144 -13.11 -5.27 -5.69
N ARG A 145 -13.40 -4.04 -6.13
CA ARG A 145 -14.69 -3.68 -6.73
C ARG A 145 -14.97 -4.50 -7.98
N GLY A 146 -14.00 -4.58 -8.89
CA GLY A 146 -14.14 -5.35 -10.13
C GLY A 146 -14.42 -6.84 -9.87
N LEU A 147 -13.75 -7.43 -8.88
CA LEU A 147 -14.03 -8.80 -8.44
C LEU A 147 -15.45 -8.96 -7.88
N ILE A 148 -15.88 -8.05 -7.00
CA ILE A 148 -17.20 -8.10 -6.38
C ILE A 148 -18.30 -7.96 -7.43
N GLU A 149 -18.11 -7.08 -8.42
CA GLU A 149 -19.03 -6.86 -9.52
C GLU A 149 -19.09 -8.07 -10.46
N ALA A 150 -17.95 -8.66 -10.80
CA ALA A 150 -17.88 -9.82 -11.69
C ALA A 150 -18.41 -11.09 -11.03
N GLY A 151 -18.14 -11.28 -9.74
CA GLY A 151 -18.54 -12.47 -8.98
C GLY A 151 -17.86 -13.78 -9.41
N VAL A 152 -16.83 -13.69 -10.23
CA VAL A 152 -16.07 -14.83 -10.79
C VAL A 152 -14.57 -14.55 -10.69
N PRO A 153 -13.70 -15.57 -10.81
CA PRO A 153 -12.27 -15.34 -10.87
C PRO A 153 -11.88 -14.37 -12.00
N LEU A 154 -10.91 -13.52 -11.72
CA LEU A 154 -10.31 -12.58 -12.67
C LEU A 154 -8.80 -12.73 -12.65
N ARG A 155 -8.19 -12.57 -13.82
CA ARG A 155 -6.77 -12.28 -13.92
C ARG A 155 -6.56 -10.79 -13.73
N ALA A 156 -5.54 -10.41 -12.98
CA ALA A 156 -5.13 -9.03 -12.80
C ALA A 156 -3.67 -8.87 -13.20
N ALA A 157 -3.36 -7.82 -13.96
CA ALA A 157 -1.99 -7.56 -14.39
C ALA A 157 -1.67 -6.05 -14.38
N GLY A 158 -0.39 -5.74 -14.26
CA GLY A 158 0.11 -4.38 -14.33
C GLY A 158 1.48 -4.25 -13.71
N GLU A 159 1.87 -3.01 -13.43
CA GLU A 159 3.16 -2.70 -12.83
C GLU A 159 2.96 -2.06 -11.45
N VAL A 160 3.90 -2.27 -10.54
CA VAL A 160 3.98 -1.58 -9.25
C VAL A 160 5.35 -0.93 -9.11
N LEU A 161 5.38 0.30 -8.59
CA LEU A 161 6.62 1.00 -8.32
C LEU A 161 7.24 0.43 -7.03
N HIS A 162 8.48 -0.02 -7.12
CA HIS A 162 9.27 -0.50 -5.98
C HIS A 162 10.51 0.37 -5.77
N ASP A 163 10.85 0.61 -4.49
CA ASP A 163 11.97 1.39 -3.95
C ASP A 163 12.61 2.45 -4.89
N GLY A 164 11.79 3.40 -5.34
CA GLY A 164 12.30 4.65 -5.90
C GLY A 164 12.69 4.68 -7.37
N LYS A 165 12.41 3.65 -8.20
CA LYS A 165 12.27 3.76 -9.69
C LYS A 165 12.04 2.45 -10.47
N ASP A 166 12.09 1.28 -9.85
CA ASP A 166 11.93 0.03 -10.60
C ASP A 166 10.44 -0.34 -10.72
N PHE A 167 10.02 -0.63 -11.95
CA PHE A 167 8.69 -1.18 -12.22
C PHE A 167 8.76 -2.70 -12.10
N ILE A 168 8.09 -3.23 -11.09
CA ILE A 168 7.86 -4.67 -10.96
C ILE A 168 6.58 -4.98 -11.72
N SER A 169 6.67 -5.85 -12.71
CA SER A 169 5.48 -6.40 -13.36
C SER A 169 4.85 -7.44 -12.45
N PHE A 170 3.53 -7.51 -12.44
CA PHE A 170 2.81 -8.51 -11.67
C PHE A 170 1.71 -9.17 -12.51
N GLU A 171 1.42 -10.41 -12.14
CA GLU A 171 0.25 -11.17 -12.57
C GLU A 171 -0.41 -11.76 -11.33
N LEU A 172 -1.72 -11.62 -11.21
CA LEU A 172 -2.50 -12.04 -10.06
C LEU A 172 -3.70 -12.88 -10.49
N LEU A 173 -4.02 -13.89 -9.70
CA LEU A 173 -5.36 -14.47 -9.65
C LEU A 173 -6.16 -13.78 -8.55
N LEU A 174 -7.26 -13.14 -8.90
CA LEU A 174 -8.27 -12.63 -7.96
C LEU A 174 -9.47 -13.57 -8.00
N ALA A 175 -9.74 -14.31 -6.93
CA ALA A 175 -10.87 -15.23 -6.90
C ALA A 175 -11.77 -15.00 -5.66
N PRO A 176 -13.10 -15.06 -5.81
CA PRO A 176 -14.00 -14.81 -4.69
C PRO A 176 -14.05 -16.03 -3.76
N LEU A 177 -14.20 -15.77 -2.47
CA LEU A 177 -14.52 -16.76 -1.45
C LEU A 177 -15.64 -16.22 -0.57
N SER A 178 -16.42 -17.14 -0.01
CA SER A 178 -17.48 -16.81 0.94
C SER A 178 -17.28 -17.46 2.29
N ARG A 179 -17.80 -16.87 3.37
CA ARG A 179 -17.91 -17.58 4.65
C ARG A 179 -19.19 -18.39 4.76
N SER A 180 -20.28 -17.94 4.14
CA SER A 180 -21.61 -18.57 4.23
C SER A 180 -22.12 -19.16 2.91
N GLY A 181 -21.55 -18.75 1.78
CA GLY A 181 -22.03 -19.04 0.43
C GLY A 181 -22.91 -17.95 -0.16
N GLU A 182 -23.25 -16.90 0.60
CA GLU A 182 -24.20 -15.85 0.19
C GLU A 182 -23.53 -14.58 -0.33
N ALA A 183 -22.34 -14.26 0.18
CA ALA A 183 -21.63 -13.02 -0.13
C ALA A 183 -20.13 -13.26 -0.35
N ILE A 184 -19.51 -12.39 -1.14
CA ILE A 184 -18.05 -12.37 -1.32
C ILE A 184 -17.45 -11.63 -0.13
N ASP A 185 -17.00 -12.37 0.87
CA ASP A 185 -16.43 -11.84 2.12
C ASP A 185 -14.91 -11.88 2.12
N MET A 186 -14.32 -12.61 1.17
CA MET A 186 -12.92 -12.95 1.13
C MET A 186 -12.40 -12.93 -0.31
N LEU A 187 -11.19 -12.41 -0.47
CA LEU A 187 -10.41 -12.47 -1.70
C LEU A 187 -9.33 -13.54 -1.54
N PHE A 188 -9.40 -14.57 -2.38
CA PHE A 188 -8.30 -15.51 -2.62
C PHE A 188 -7.38 -14.92 -3.68
N LEU A 189 -6.19 -14.48 -3.25
CA LEU A 189 -5.21 -13.85 -4.12
C LEU A 189 -4.00 -14.79 -4.27
N LEU A 190 -3.63 -15.12 -5.50
CA LEU A 190 -2.26 -15.58 -5.80
C LEU A 190 -1.53 -14.48 -6.55
N SER A 191 -0.26 -14.26 -6.21
CA SER A 191 0.53 -13.15 -6.74
C SER A 191 1.87 -13.61 -7.30
N GLN A 192 2.08 -13.41 -8.59
CA GLN A 192 3.38 -13.53 -9.23
C GLN A 192 3.92 -12.13 -9.48
N PHE A 193 5.19 -11.93 -9.14
CA PHE A 193 5.92 -10.71 -9.41
C PHE A 193 7.16 -11.04 -10.24
N ASP A 194 7.32 -10.36 -11.36
CA ASP A 194 8.53 -10.37 -12.15
C ASP A 194 9.35 -9.14 -11.78
N MET A 195 10.37 -9.37 -10.95
CA MET A 195 11.32 -8.34 -10.59
C MET A 195 12.37 -8.27 -11.69
N PRO A 196 12.60 -7.10 -12.31
CA PRO A 196 13.70 -6.97 -13.24
C PRO A 196 14.98 -7.38 -12.50
N SER A 197 15.68 -8.37 -13.04
CA SER A 197 16.95 -8.81 -12.47
C SER A 197 17.89 -7.61 -12.49
N LEU A 198 18.40 -7.19 -11.32
CA LEU A 198 19.52 -6.26 -11.22
C LEU A 198 20.78 -6.97 -11.71
N LEU A 199 20.88 -7.14 -13.04
CA LEU A 199 22.04 -7.52 -13.82
C LEU A 199 21.97 -6.58 -15.03
N ASP A 200 22.80 -5.56 -15.20
CA ASP A 200 24.23 -5.41 -14.88
C ASP A 200 24.59 -4.02 -14.30
#